data_AF-A0A6B0TRF3-F1
#
_entry.id   AF-A0A6B0TRF3-F1
#
_cell.length_a   1.000
_cell.length_b   1.000
_cell.length_c   1.000
_cell.angle_alpha   90.00
_cell.angle_beta   90.00
_cell.angle_gamma   90.00
#
_symmetry.space_group_name_H-M   'P 1'
#
loop_
_entity.id
_entity.type
_entity.pdbx_description
1 polymer ?
#
loop_
_entity_poly.entity_id
_entity_poly.type
_entity_poly.pdbx_seq_one_letter_code
_entity_poly.pdbx_strand_id
1 'polypeptide(L)' 'HPNCTHPMDEGPCRARIPSYYFDNDTKSCREFMYGGCEGNANNFEDIGDCQKACMGYFKKKQTSSVCLQ' A
#
# COMPACT_ATOMS: atom_id res chain seq x y z
N HIS A 1 1.38 -5.93 7.80
CA HIS A 1 2.30 -4.81 7.69
C HIS A 1 1.41 -3.59 7.79
N PRO A 2 1.54 -2.78 8.85
CA PRO A 2 0.60 -1.71 9.16
C PRO A 2 0.40 -0.76 7.95
N ASN A 3 1.46 -0.47 7.20
CA ASN A 3 1.42 0.43 6.05
C ASN A 3 0.61 -0.10 4.85
N CYS A 4 0.20 -1.37 4.82
CA CYS A 4 -0.49 -1.97 3.66
C CYS A 4 -2.00 -2.19 3.90
N THR A 5 -2.51 -1.71 5.04
CA THR A 5 -3.91 -1.92 5.44
C THR A 5 -4.72 -0.63 5.53
N HIS A 6 -4.07 0.53 5.46
CA HIS A 6 -4.75 1.82 5.38
C HIS A 6 -5.33 2.04 3.98
N PRO A 7 -6.41 2.83 3.83
CA PRO A 7 -6.87 3.29 2.52
C PRO A 7 -5.84 4.25 1.89
N MET A 8 -5.97 4.51 0.59
CA MET A 8 -5.29 5.67 0.00
C MET A 8 -5.78 6.97 0.66
N ASP A 9 -4.89 7.96 0.78
CA ASP A 9 -5.20 9.24 1.40
C ASP A 9 -4.43 10.36 0.70
N GLU A 10 -5.17 11.24 0.01
CA GLU A 10 -4.59 12.37 -0.72
C GLU A 10 -4.08 13.46 0.25
N GLY A 11 -4.56 13.49 1.50
CA GLY A 11 -4.31 14.59 2.43
C GLY A 11 -5.00 15.90 2.02
N PRO A 12 -4.84 16.98 2.82
CA PRO A 12 -5.55 18.24 2.58
C PRO A 12 -4.86 19.16 1.55
N CYS A 13 -3.59 18.90 1.23
CA CYS A 13 -2.86 19.66 0.22
C CYS A 13 -3.32 19.31 -1.21
N ARG A 14 -2.99 20.17 -2.18
CA ARG A 14 -3.52 20.10 -3.56
C ARG A 14 -2.45 19.96 -4.64
N ALA A 15 -1.25 19.49 -4.27
CA ALA A 15 -0.30 19.05 -5.28
C ALA A 15 -0.85 17.81 -6.03
N ARG A 16 -0.24 17.48 -7.17
CA ARG A 16 -0.54 16.24 -7.90
C ARG A 16 0.73 15.43 -8.00
N ILE A 17 1.03 14.72 -6.92
CA ILE A 17 2.22 13.87 -6.84
C ILE A 17 1.77 12.44 -7.17
N PRO A 18 2.21 11.86 -8.31
CA PRO A 18 1.97 10.45 -8.58
C PRO A 18 2.58 9.61 -7.47
N SER A 19 1.78 8.74 -6.89
CA SER A 19 2.19 7.89 -5.79
C SER A 19 1.45 6.57 -5.86
N TYR A 20 1.91 5.58 -5.12
CA TYR A 20 1.37 4.23 -5.14
C TYR A 20 0.85 3.85 -3.75
N TYR A 21 -0.27 3.14 -3.71
CA TYR A 21 -0.82 2.55 -2.48
C TYR A 21 -1.14 1.08 -2.73
N PHE A 22 -1.19 0.30 -1.67
CA PHE A 22 -1.67 -1.08 -1.73
C PHE A 22 -3.20 -1.11 -1.62
N ASP A 23 -3.85 -1.56 -2.69
CA ASP A 23 -5.29 -1.81 -2.75
C ASP A 23 -5.58 -3.21 -2.18
N ASN A 24 -6.28 -3.22 -1.05
CA ASN A 24 -6.60 -4.45 -0.34
C ASN A 24 -7.73 -5.25 -0.99
N ASP A 25 -8.53 -4.65 -1.86
CA ASP A 25 -9.63 -5.34 -2.52
C ASP A 25 -9.08 -6.15 -3.71
N THR A 26 -8.20 -5.54 -4.49
CA THR A 26 -7.54 -6.19 -5.63
C THR A 26 -6.27 -6.95 -5.27
N LYS A 27 -5.76 -6.77 -4.04
CA LYS A 27 -4.46 -7.27 -3.57
C LYS A 27 -3.30 -6.84 -4.48
N SER A 28 -3.34 -5.60 -4.98
CA SER A 28 -2.33 -5.05 -5.87
C SER A 28 -1.94 -3.63 -5.49
N CYS A 29 -0.73 -3.21 -5.89
CA CYS A 29 -0.33 -1.81 -5.79
C CYS A 29 -0.92 -1.02 -6.96
N ARG A 30 -1.49 0.15 -6.67
CA ARG A 30 -2.16 1.03 -7.64
C ARG A 30 -1.70 2.47 -7.48
N GLU A 31 -1.71 3.21 -8.58
CA GLU A 31 -1.39 4.64 -8.59
C GLU A 31 -2.56 5.48 -8.04
N PHE A 32 -2.24 6.55 -7.34
CA PHE A 32 -3.15 7.62 -6.93
C PHE A 32 -2.40 8.97 -6.90
N MET A 33 -3.12 10.07 -6.68
CA MET A 33 -2.53 11.41 -6.61
C MET A 33 -2.44 11.87 -5.16
N TYR A 34 -1.23 11.92 -4.61
CA TYR A 34 -1.00 12.46 -3.28
C TYR A 34 -0.94 14.00 -3.32
N GLY A 35 -1.64 14.63 -2.38
CA GLY A 35 -1.78 16.07 -2.25
C GLY A 35 -0.51 16.77 -1.75
N GLY A 36 0.48 16.02 -1.23
CA GLY A 36 1.80 16.53 -0.86
C GLY A 36 1.95 16.92 0.62
N CYS A 37 0.93 16.73 1.45
CA CYS A 37 1.06 16.82 2.90
C CYS A 37 0.07 15.91 3.63
N GLU A 38 0.41 15.55 4.87
CA GLU A 38 -0.34 14.62 5.72
C GLU A 38 -0.55 13.25 5.03
N GLY A 39 -1.75 12.69 5.09
CA GLY A 39 -2.04 11.35 4.60
C GLY A 39 -1.61 10.25 5.57
N ASN A 40 -1.32 9.07 5.04
CA ASN A 40 -0.92 7.91 5.84
C ASN A 40 0.22 7.12 5.18
N ALA A 41 0.69 6.08 5.87
CA ALA A 41 1.86 5.30 5.47
C ALA A 41 1.64 4.36 4.26
N ASN A 42 0.41 4.20 3.77
CA ASN A 42 0.12 3.47 2.52
C ASN A 42 0.32 4.38 1.31
N ASN A 43 1.52 4.96 1.20
CA ASN A 43 1.92 5.89 0.18
C ASN A 43 3.39 5.65 -0.14
N PHE A 44 3.67 5.26 -1.39
CA PHE A 44 4.99 4.89 -1.88
C PHE A 44 5.30 5.69 -3.15
N GLU A 45 6.54 6.16 -3.30
CA GLU A 45 6.97 6.91 -4.49
C GLU A 45 7.11 6.01 -5.73
N ASP A 46 7.43 4.73 -5.52
CA ASP A 46 7.66 3.74 -6.58
C ASP A 46 6.76 2.50 -6.43
N ILE A 47 6.34 1.96 -7.58
CA ILE A 47 5.49 0.76 -7.63
C ILE A 47 6.22 -0.46 -7.04
N GLY A 48 7.52 -0.59 -7.29
CA GLY A 48 8.36 -1.66 -6.77
C GLY A 48 8.50 -1.60 -5.26
N ASP A 49 8.61 -0.41 -4.68
CA ASP A 49 8.63 -0.23 -3.22
C ASP A 49 7.30 -0.63 -2.58
N CYS A 50 6.16 -0.24 -3.16
CA CYS A 50 4.86 -0.71 -2.72
C CYS A 50 4.76 -2.24 -2.79
N GLN A 51 5.16 -2.84 -3.93
CA GLN A 51 5.08 -4.29 -4.13
C GLN A 51 5.97 -5.05 -3.14
N LYS A 52 7.20 -4.56 -2.93
CA LYS A 52 8.17 -5.13 -2.00
C LYS A 52 7.67 -5.05 -0.55
N ALA A 53 7.12 -3.91 -0.14
CA ALA A 53 6.58 -3.71 1.20
C ALA A 53 5.34 -4.59 1.46
N CYS A 54 4.43 -4.65 0.48
CA CYS A 54 3.09 -5.19 0.71
C CYS A 54 2.88 -6.60 0.15
N MET A 55 3.27 -6.90 -1.10
CA MET A 55 3.02 -8.23 -1.68
C MET A 55 3.81 -9.35 -1.00
N GLY A 56 5.04 -9.07 -0.56
CA GLY A 56 5.82 -10.01 0.26
C GLY A 56 5.16 -10.34 1.60
N TYR A 57 4.43 -9.37 2.18
CA TYR A 57 3.65 -9.58 3.39
C TYR A 57 2.39 -10.45 3.15
N PHE A 58 1.69 -10.26 2.03
CA PHE A 58 0.53 -11.11 1.70
C PHE A 58 0.91 -12.56 1.40
N LYS A 59 2.07 -12.79 0.77
CA LYS A 59 2.61 -14.15 0.61
C LYS A 59 2.87 -14.82 1.97
N LYS A 60 3.41 -14.09 2.94
CA LYS A 60 3.64 -14.60 4.30
C LYS A 60 2.34 -14.83 5.10
N LYS A 61 1.32 -13.99 4.90
CA LYS A 61 -0.01 -14.20 5.51
C LYS A 61 -0.74 -15.42 4.94
N GLN A 62 -0.55 -15.74 3.66
CA GLN A 62 -1.08 -16.97 3.07
C GLN A 62 -0.32 -18.22 3.54
N THR A 63 1.00 -18.15 3.74
CA THR A 63 1.77 -19.28 4.28
C THR A 63 1.64 -19.44 5.80
N SER A 64 1.13 -18.45 6.53
CA SER A 64 0.83 -18.56 7.97
C SER A 64 -0.55 -19.14 8.29
N SER A 65 -1.33 -19.54 7.28
CA SER A 65 -2.51 -20.40 7.46
C SER A 65 -2.22 -21.87 7.14
N VAL A 66 -0.95 -22.28 7.02
CA VAL A 66 -0.58 -23.69 6.93
C VAL A 66 0.23 -24.08 8.16
N CYS A 67 -0.48 -24.71 9.10
CA CYS A 67 -0.04 -25.67 10.14
C CYS A 67 -1.32 -25.97 10.96
N LEU A 68 -1.95 -27.14 10.98
CA LEU A 68 -1.46 -28.53 11.04
C LEU A 68 -2.52 -29.50 10.46
N GLN A 69 -2.03 -30.62 9.91
CA GLN A 69 -2.74 -31.83 9.44
C GLN A 69 -3.66 -31.70 8.22
#